data_AF-A0A8G2EXD0-F1
#
_entry.id   AF-A0A8G2EXD0-F1
#
_cell.length_a   1.000
_cell.length_b   1.000
_cell.length_c   1.000
_cell.angle_alpha   90.00
_cell.angle_beta   90.00
_cell.angle_gamma   90.00
#
_symmetry.space_group_name_H-M   'P 1'
#
loop_
_entity.id
_entity.type
_entity.pdbx_description
1 polymer ?
#
loop_
_entity_poly.entity_id
_entity_poly.type
_entity_poly.pdbx_seq_one_letter_code
_entity_poly.pdbx_strand_id
1 'polypeptide(L)'
;MALADFQNLVDDFVRDDESRITTDDRDAAIALAVARYSEDRPRKIVVDLTAAGGHYLDLPESWEDGFSQLESLEYPVDLVPPSEISPADWRLYTSPSATRIMVAFSLAAAATVRATHTGRHVLDDEADTIPFGAREPVAAYGASILLDQLASATANSSDPTIGADSVDHRSKSQEYAARARAHRNRYLNTFGLTERKNVAHGVVVDLDLTDSRGRDRLTHPGRYR
;
A
#
# COMPACT_ATOMS: atom_id res chain seq x y z
N MET A 1 -1.93 -20.86 3.83
CA MET A 1 -2.05 -20.61 5.28
C MET A 1 -3.29 -19.76 5.38
N ALA A 2 -4.34 -20.26 6.04
CA ALA A 2 -5.69 -19.73 5.85
C ALA A 2 -5.84 -18.36 6.53
N LEU A 3 -6.87 -17.61 6.16
CA LEU A 3 -7.32 -16.38 6.85
C LEU A 3 -7.28 -16.50 8.39
N ALA A 4 -7.60 -17.69 8.93
CA ALA A 4 -7.54 -18.01 10.35
C ALA A 4 -6.17 -17.74 11.01
N ASP A 5 -5.06 -17.96 10.31
CA ASP A 5 -3.73 -17.72 10.88
C ASP A 5 -3.45 -16.21 11.02
N PHE A 6 -3.95 -15.40 10.10
CA PHE A 6 -3.90 -13.94 10.22
C PHE A 6 -4.81 -13.44 11.34
N GLN A 7 -6.01 -14.02 11.47
CA GLN A 7 -6.92 -13.70 12.57
C GLN A 7 -6.25 -13.97 13.94
N ASN A 8 -5.63 -15.13 14.11
CA ASN A 8 -4.90 -15.47 15.34
C ASN A 8 -3.75 -14.50 15.63
N LEU A 9 -2.94 -14.14 14.61
CA LEU A 9 -1.86 -13.17 14.78
C LEU A 9 -2.38 -11.78 15.17
N VAL A 10 -3.48 -11.34 14.56
CA VAL A 10 -4.12 -10.06 14.89
C VAL A 10 -4.64 -10.08 16.32
N ASP A 11 -5.32 -11.14 16.74
CA ASP A 11 -5.80 -11.32 18.11
C ASP A 11 -4.65 -11.27 19.11
N ASP A 12 -3.54 -11.96 18.83
CA ASP A 12 -2.33 -11.98 19.65
C ASP A 12 -1.68 -10.60 19.79
N PHE A 13 -1.77 -9.75 18.76
CA PHE A 13 -1.26 -8.40 18.77
C PHE A 13 -2.16 -7.41 19.50
N VAL A 14 -3.48 -7.55 19.37
CA VAL A 14 -4.42 -6.64 20.01
C VAL A 14 -4.65 -7.00 21.48
N ARG A 15 -4.78 -8.29 21.81
CA ARG A 15 -5.11 -8.81 23.15
C ARG A 15 -6.29 -8.06 23.77
N ASP A 16 -7.44 -8.19 23.14
CA ASP A 16 -8.65 -7.56 23.61
C ASP A 16 -9.31 -8.39 24.73
N ASP A 17 -8.88 -8.13 25.96
CA ASP A 17 -9.37 -8.84 27.15
C ASP A 17 -10.88 -8.63 27.40
N GLU A 18 -11.48 -7.57 26.84
CA GLU A 18 -12.88 -7.21 27.05
C GLU A 18 -13.80 -7.64 25.89
N SER A 19 -13.26 -8.33 24.86
CA SER A 19 -14.02 -8.80 23.69
C SER A 19 -14.87 -7.70 23.01
N ARG A 20 -14.30 -6.50 22.93
CA ARG A 20 -14.87 -5.32 22.26
C ARG A 20 -14.79 -5.40 20.73
N ILE A 21 -13.83 -6.15 20.20
CA ILE A 21 -13.62 -6.36 18.76
C ILE A 21 -14.44 -7.56 18.31
N THR A 22 -15.29 -7.34 17.30
CA THR A 22 -16.05 -8.42 16.66
C THR A 22 -15.19 -9.13 15.60
N THR A 23 -15.63 -10.32 15.19
CA THR A 23 -15.00 -11.03 14.06
C THR A 23 -15.05 -10.19 12.78
N ASP A 24 -16.16 -9.48 12.53
CA ASP A 24 -16.31 -8.62 11.36
C ASP A 24 -15.33 -7.44 11.36
N ASP A 25 -15.10 -6.81 12.53
CA ASP A 25 -14.12 -5.73 12.66
C ASP A 25 -12.71 -6.22 12.33
N ARG A 26 -12.37 -7.41 12.82
CA ARG A 26 -11.08 -8.05 12.58
C ARG A 26 -10.88 -8.37 11.11
N ASP A 27 -11.87 -8.96 10.47
CA ASP A 27 -11.80 -9.35 9.06
C ASP A 27 -11.72 -8.12 8.15
N ALA A 28 -12.46 -7.05 8.48
CA ALA A 28 -12.35 -5.76 7.82
C ALA A 28 -10.94 -5.15 7.98
N ALA A 29 -10.36 -5.20 9.18
CA ALA A 29 -9.01 -4.69 9.43
C ALA A 29 -7.93 -5.48 8.68
N ILE A 30 -8.08 -6.81 8.59
CA ILE A 30 -7.21 -7.67 7.78
C ILE A 30 -7.35 -7.31 6.30
N ALA A 31 -8.57 -7.18 5.78
CA ALA A 31 -8.80 -6.81 4.38
C ALA A 31 -8.16 -5.46 4.02
N LEU A 32 -8.26 -4.45 4.90
CA LEU A 32 -7.59 -3.16 4.72
C LEU A 32 -6.06 -3.29 4.73
N ALA A 33 -5.51 -4.14 5.60
CA ALA A 33 -4.08 -4.40 5.64
C ALA A 33 -3.58 -5.09 4.36
N VAL A 34 -4.34 -6.04 3.82
CA VAL A 34 -4.04 -6.73 2.55
C VAL A 34 -4.15 -5.76 1.36
N ALA A 35 -5.16 -4.89 1.35
CA ALA A 35 -5.28 -3.85 0.33
C ALA A 35 -4.08 -2.91 0.36
N ARG A 36 -3.65 -2.47 1.54
CA ARG A 36 -2.45 -1.64 1.72
C ARG A 36 -1.18 -2.34 1.25
N TYR A 37 -1.02 -3.61 1.64
CA TYR A 37 0.12 -4.41 1.20
C TYR A 37 0.15 -4.59 -0.32
N SER A 38 -1.01 -4.78 -0.94
CA SER A 38 -1.13 -4.87 -2.40
C SER A 38 -0.69 -3.58 -3.09
N GLU A 39 -0.98 -2.40 -2.53
CA GLU A 39 -0.48 -1.13 -3.07
C GLU A 39 1.04 -0.99 -2.91
N ASP A 40 1.58 -1.35 -1.76
CA ASP A 40 3.00 -1.18 -1.45
C ASP A 40 3.88 -2.22 -2.17
N ARG A 41 3.38 -3.45 -2.35
CA ARG A 41 4.04 -4.56 -3.04
C ARG A 41 3.01 -5.38 -3.83
N PRO A 42 2.65 -4.95 -5.05
CA PRO A 42 1.74 -5.69 -5.89
C PRO A 42 2.27 -7.09 -6.25
N ARG A 43 1.36 -8.05 -6.39
CA ARG A 43 1.70 -9.40 -6.85
C ARG A 43 1.99 -9.36 -8.34
N LYS A 44 3.04 -10.06 -8.78
CA LYS A 44 3.30 -10.30 -10.21
C LYS A 44 2.48 -11.51 -10.69
N ILE A 45 1.69 -11.32 -11.73
CA ILE A 45 0.85 -12.34 -12.35
C ILE A 45 1.32 -12.53 -13.79
N VAL A 46 1.65 -13.78 -14.13
CA VAL A 46 2.08 -14.18 -15.47
C VAL A 46 0.93 -14.91 -16.14
N VAL A 47 0.52 -14.43 -17.32
CA VAL A 47 -0.59 -15.00 -18.10
C VAL A 47 -0.20 -15.08 -19.56
N ASP A 48 -0.55 -16.19 -20.20
CA ASP A 48 -0.37 -16.37 -21.64
C ASP A 48 -1.62 -15.84 -22.37
N LEU A 49 -1.43 -14.82 -23.19
CA LEU A 49 -2.46 -14.19 -24.00
C LEU A 49 -2.42 -14.73 -25.43
N THR A 50 -3.60 -14.94 -26.02
CA THR A 50 -3.71 -15.37 -27.42
C THR A 50 -3.95 -14.16 -28.32
N ALA A 51 -3.08 -13.93 -29.29
CA ALA A 51 -3.22 -12.85 -30.26
C ALA A 51 -4.29 -13.17 -31.32
N ALA A 52 -5.21 -12.23 -31.56
CA ALA A 52 -6.14 -12.31 -32.69
C ALA A 52 -5.47 -12.01 -34.05
N GLY A 53 -4.18 -11.66 -34.03
CA GLY A 53 -3.42 -11.15 -35.17
C GLY A 53 -3.38 -9.62 -35.21
N GLY A 54 -2.37 -9.06 -35.87
CA GLY A 54 -2.16 -7.62 -35.94
C GLY A 54 -1.39 -7.07 -34.74
N HIS A 55 -1.71 -5.84 -34.32
CA HIS A 55 -0.90 -5.08 -33.35
C HIS A 55 -1.48 -5.01 -31.93
N TYR A 56 -2.61 -5.67 -31.68
CA TYR A 56 -3.34 -5.53 -30.43
C TYR A 56 -3.53 -6.86 -29.72
N LEU A 57 -3.42 -6.81 -28.40
CA LEU A 57 -3.79 -7.88 -27.48
C LEU A 57 -4.86 -7.33 -26.53
N ASP A 58 -5.87 -8.15 -26.23
CA ASP A 58 -6.81 -7.83 -25.16
C ASP A 58 -6.10 -7.95 -23.80
N LEU A 59 -6.61 -7.23 -22.80
CA LEU A 59 -6.07 -7.28 -21.44
C LEU A 59 -6.38 -8.65 -20.80
N PRO A 60 -5.51 -9.16 -19.90
CA PRO A 60 -5.80 -10.37 -19.12
C PRO A 60 -7.09 -10.25 -18.32
N GLU A 61 -7.81 -11.35 -18.08
CA GLU A 61 -9.01 -11.35 -17.23
C GLU A 61 -8.72 -10.91 -15.78
N SER A 62 -7.50 -11.15 -15.29
CA SER A 62 -7.04 -10.72 -13.97
C SER A 62 -6.62 -9.24 -13.90
N TRP A 63 -6.80 -8.48 -14.99
CA TRP A 63 -6.46 -7.06 -15.03
C TRP A 63 -7.46 -6.22 -14.24
N GLU A 64 -6.96 -5.43 -13.30
CA GLU A 64 -7.75 -4.49 -12.51
C GLU A 64 -7.48 -3.05 -12.96
N ASP A 65 -8.51 -2.37 -13.47
CA ASP A 65 -8.42 -0.97 -13.88
C ASP A 65 -8.04 -0.07 -12.69
N GLY A 66 -7.01 0.77 -12.90
CA GLY A 66 -6.49 1.70 -11.89
C GLY A 66 -5.55 1.06 -10.86
N PHE A 67 -5.31 -0.25 -10.90
CA PHE A 67 -4.36 -0.94 -10.04
C PHE A 67 -3.26 -1.65 -10.86
N SER A 68 -3.67 -2.46 -11.83
CA SER A 68 -2.75 -3.27 -12.63
C SER A 68 -1.85 -2.41 -13.51
N GLN A 69 -0.59 -2.83 -13.59
CA GLN A 69 0.44 -2.26 -14.44
C GLN A 69 1.08 -3.39 -15.22
N LEU A 70 1.27 -3.18 -16.51
CA LEU A 70 1.98 -4.14 -17.37
C LEU A 70 3.48 -3.98 -17.11
N GLU A 71 4.16 -5.06 -16.76
CA GLU A 71 5.59 -5.06 -16.45
C GLU A 71 6.44 -5.53 -17.63
N SER A 72 6.04 -6.64 -18.26
CA SER A 72 6.76 -7.22 -19.39
C SER A 72 5.87 -8.02 -20.32
N LEU A 73 6.34 -8.19 -21.55
CA LEU A 73 5.76 -9.08 -22.56
C LEU A 73 6.89 -9.93 -23.13
N GLU A 74 6.66 -11.23 -23.29
CA GLU A 74 7.57 -12.17 -23.93
C GLU A 74 6.92 -12.72 -25.20
N TYR A 75 7.65 -12.58 -26.31
CA TYR A 75 7.27 -13.13 -27.60
C TYR A 75 8.50 -13.24 -28.53
N PRO A 76 8.74 -14.38 -29.18
CA PRO A 76 8.08 -15.68 -28.97
C PRO A 76 8.35 -16.24 -27.56
N VAL A 77 7.40 -17.02 -27.04
CA VAL A 77 7.51 -17.66 -25.71
C VAL A 77 8.45 -18.87 -25.73
N ASP A 78 9.02 -19.18 -24.57
CA ASP A 78 9.81 -20.39 -24.27
C ASP A 78 11.15 -20.48 -25.02
N LEU A 79 11.69 -19.34 -25.44
CA LEU A 79 13.05 -19.24 -25.96
C LEU A 79 14.08 -19.16 -24.82
N VAL A 80 15.31 -19.62 -25.11
CA VAL A 80 16.45 -19.52 -24.18
C VAL A 80 17.58 -18.75 -24.86
N PRO A 81 17.89 -17.51 -24.43
CA PRO A 81 17.24 -16.74 -23.36
C PRO A 81 15.81 -16.27 -23.74
N PRO A 82 14.97 -15.89 -22.74
CA PRO A 82 13.63 -15.36 -22.99
C PRO A 82 13.65 -14.16 -23.94
N SER A 83 12.74 -14.16 -24.91
CA SER A 83 12.62 -13.08 -25.89
C SER A 83 11.62 -12.04 -25.39
N GLU A 84 12.08 -11.16 -24.49
CA GLU A 84 11.27 -10.05 -24.00
C GLU A 84 11.11 -8.96 -25.07
N ILE A 85 9.87 -8.49 -25.25
CA ILE A 85 9.58 -7.33 -26.08
C ILE A 85 10.08 -6.09 -25.34
N SER A 86 10.88 -5.26 -26.03
CA SER A 86 11.38 -4.00 -25.49
C SER A 86 10.23 -3.12 -24.96
N PRO A 87 10.38 -2.46 -23.80
CA PRO A 87 9.39 -1.51 -23.27
C PRO A 87 9.03 -0.36 -24.20
N ALA A 88 9.86 -0.06 -25.20
CA ALA A 88 9.55 0.95 -26.22
C ALA A 88 8.60 0.44 -27.32
N ASP A 89 8.49 -0.88 -27.47
CA ASP A 89 7.74 -1.54 -28.53
C ASP A 89 6.35 -2.00 -28.07
N TRP A 90 5.93 -1.63 -26.85
CA TRP A 90 4.57 -1.85 -26.38
C TRP A 90 4.06 -0.70 -25.51
N ARG A 91 2.74 -0.55 -25.48
CA ARG A 91 2.05 0.41 -24.61
C ARG A 91 0.61 0.01 -24.37
N LEU A 92 0.02 0.52 -23.30
CA LEU A 92 -1.44 0.52 -23.16
C LEU A 92 -2.04 1.58 -24.09
N TYR A 93 -3.00 1.16 -24.91
CA TYR A 93 -3.73 2.01 -25.82
C TYR A 93 -5.20 2.06 -25.41
N THR A 94 -5.63 3.22 -24.92
CA THR A 94 -7.02 3.48 -24.58
C THR A 94 -7.74 4.08 -25.78
N SER A 95 -8.75 3.35 -26.26
CA SER A 95 -9.71 3.81 -27.26
C SER A 95 -11.05 4.12 -26.59
N PRO A 96 -11.98 4.84 -27.25
CA PRO A 96 -13.32 5.09 -26.69
C PRO A 96 -14.11 3.81 -26.35
N SER A 97 -13.77 2.68 -26.96
CA SER A 97 -14.46 1.40 -26.75
C SER A 97 -13.81 0.49 -25.70
N ALA A 98 -12.47 0.54 -25.57
CA ALA A 98 -11.71 -0.34 -24.67
C ALA A 98 -10.25 0.10 -24.54
N THR A 99 -9.60 -0.33 -23.45
CA THR A 99 -8.15 -0.32 -23.31
C THR A 99 -7.58 -1.67 -23.75
N ARG A 100 -6.49 -1.64 -24.54
CA ARG A 100 -5.80 -2.82 -25.06
C ARG A 100 -4.29 -2.65 -24.96
N ILE A 101 -3.56 -3.75 -25.04
CA ILE A 101 -2.10 -3.72 -25.18
C ILE A 101 -1.80 -3.57 -26.68
N MET A 102 -1.03 -2.56 -27.04
CA MET A 102 -0.57 -2.31 -28.40
C MET A 102 0.91 -2.66 -28.49
N VAL A 103 1.30 -3.45 -29.49
CA VAL A 103 2.70 -3.77 -29.82
C VAL A 103 3.10 -3.15 -31.16
N ALA A 104 4.38 -2.80 -31.32
CA ALA A 104 4.90 -2.08 -32.47
C ALA A 104 4.95 -2.93 -33.76
N PHE A 105 4.96 -4.25 -33.64
CA PHE A 105 5.00 -5.19 -34.75
C PHE A 105 3.72 -6.04 -34.83
N SER A 106 3.50 -6.69 -35.97
CA SER A 106 2.32 -7.55 -36.14
C SER A 106 2.57 -8.92 -35.54
N LEU A 107 1.67 -9.36 -34.67
CA LEU A 107 1.57 -10.72 -34.17
C LEU A 107 0.81 -11.58 -35.18
N ALA A 108 1.19 -12.85 -35.27
CA ALA A 108 0.41 -13.84 -36.02
C ALA A 108 -0.90 -14.15 -35.28
N ALA A 109 -1.95 -14.50 -36.01
CA ALA A 109 -3.17 -14.99 -35.39
C ALA A 109 -2.89 -16.30 -34.65
N ALA A 110 -3.51 -16.45 -33.47
CA ALA A 110 -3.29 -17.55 -32.52
C ALA A 110 -1.85 -17.65 -31.97
N ALA A 111 -1.05 -16.58 -32.09
CA ALA A 111 0.25 -16.51 -31.42
C ALA A 111 0.08 -16.33 -29.90
N THR A 112 0.88 -17.05 -29.12
CA THR A 112 0.93 -16.89 -27.66
C THR A 112 1.92 -15.82 -27.27
N VAL A 113 1.48 -14.85 -26.47
CA VAL A 113 2.33 -13.81 -25.87
C VAL A 113 2.21 -13.93 -24.36
N ARG A 114 3.32 -14.12 -23.66
CA ARG A 114 3.32 -14.19 -22.19
C ARG A 114 3.43 -12.79 -21.62
N ALA A 115 2.41 -12.39 -20.87
CA ALA A 115 2.33 -11.07 -20.24
C ALA A 115 2.53 -11.18 -18.72
N THR A 116 3.40 -10.32 -18.19
CA THR A 116 3.54 -10.13 -16.73
C THR A 116 2.93 -8.80 -16.35
N HIS A 117 1.96 -8.82 -15.44
CA HIS A 117 1.31 -7.63 -14.92
C HIS A 117 1.17 -7.69 -13.39
N THR A 118 0.91 -6.55 -12.77
CA THR A 118 0.62 -6.47 -11.34
C THR A 118 -0.86 -6.76 -11.04
N GLY A 119 -1.12 -7.41 -9.91
CA GLY A 119 -2.47 -7.66 -9.38
C GLY A 119 -2.46 -7.66 -7.85
N ARG A 120 -3.65 -7.63 -7.23
CA ARG A 120 -3.76 -7.61 -5.76
C ARG A 120 -3.38 -8.95 -5.15
N HIS A 121 -2.94 -8.88 -3.89
CA HIS A 121 -2.83 -10.07 -3.07
C HIS A 121 -4.23 -10.52 -2.63
N VAL A 122 -4.45 -11.83 -2.73
CA VAL A 122 -5.62 -12.53 -2.21
C VAL A 122 -5.24 -13.19 -0.88
N LEU A 123 -6.13 -13.02 0.12
CA LEU A 123 -6.11 -13.69 1.40
C LEU A 123 -7.56 -14.02 1.78
N ASP A 124 -7.92 -15.29 1.69
CA ASP A 124 -9.20 -15.84 2.11
C ASP A 124 -8.99 -17.24 2.73
N ASP A 125 -10.07 -18.00 2.93
CA ASP A 125 -10.00 -19.35 3.51
C ASP A 125 -9.32 -20.37 2.59
N GLU A 126 -9.30 -20.13 1.28
CA GLU A 126 -8.82 -21.06 0.25
C GLU A 126 -7.45 -20.65 -0.32
N ALA A 127 -7.18 -19.34 -0.40
CA ALA A 127 -6.03 -18.76 -1.07
C ALA A 127 -5.27 -17.77 -0.18
N ASP A 128 -3.96 -17.94 -0.13
CA ASP A 128 -3.03 -17.00 0.49
C ASP A 128 -1.85 -16.76 -0.46
N THR A 129 -1.79 -15.55 -0.97
CA THR A 129 -0.76 -15.12 -1.92
C THR A 129 0.33 -14.26 -1.27
N ILE A 130 0.25 -14.03 0.04
CA ILE A 130 1.18 -13.16 0.78
C ILE A 130 2.44 -13.97 1.13
N PRO A 131 3.64 -13.50 0.76
CA PRO A 131 4.89 -14.17 1.10
C PRO A 131 5.05 -14.32 2.61
N PHE A 132 5.65 -15.43 3.07
CA PHE A 132 5.81 -15.75 4.49
C PHE A 132 6.41 -14.60 5.31
N GLY A 133 7.48 -13.97 4.80
CA GLY A 133 8.14 -12.84 5.48
C GLY A 133 7.32 -11.55 5.59
N ALA A 134 6.21 -11.45 4.86
CA ALA A 134 5.30 -10.30 4.90
C ALA A 134 4.08 -10.53 5.79
N ARG A 135 3.78 -11.77 6.21
CA ARG A 135 2.57 -12.10 6.97
C ARG A 135 2.48 -11.37 8.30
N GLU A 136 3.55 -11.45 9.10
CA GLU A 136 3.60 -10.80 10.41
C GLU A 136 3.43 -9.27 10.31
N PRO A 137 4.19 -8.55 9.46
CA PRO A 137 3.98 -7.12 9.24
C PRO A 137 2.55 -6.76 8.84
N VAL A 138 1.94 -7.53 7.94
CA VAL A 138 0.55 -7.29 7.47
C VAL A 138 -0.44 -7.49 8.62
N ALA A 139 -0.29 -8.55 9.40
CA ALA A 139 -1.10 -8.76 10.60
C ALA A 139 -0.91 -7.64 11.65
N ALA A 140 0.33 -7.18 11.86
CA ALA A 140 0.61 -6.03 12.74
C ALA A 140 -0.08 -4.76 12.22
N TYR A 141 -0.10 -4.52 10.91
CA TYR A 141 -0.84 -3.40 10.34
C TYR A 141 -2.34 -3.52 10.58
N GLY A 142 -2.93 -4.70 10.39
CA GLY A 142 -4.34 -4.97 10.74
C GLY A 142 -4.63 -4.70 12.22
N ALA A 143 -3.79 -5.20 13.13
CA ALA A 143 -3.90 -4.93 14.57
C ALA A 143 -3.82 -3.43 14.89
N SER A 144 -3.02 -2.65 14.16
CA SER A 144 -2.95 -1.20 14.35
C SER A 144 -4.25 -0.48 14.03
N ILE A 145 -5.03 -0.97 13.06
CA ILE A 145 -6.33 -0.40 12.69
C ILE A 145 -7.32 -0.64 13.83
N LEU A 146 -7.36 -1.88 14.35
CA LEU A 146 -8.21 -2.25 15.48
C LEU A 146 -7.86 -1.47 16.75
N LEU A 147 -6.57 -1.32 17.05
CA LEU A 147 -6.12 -0.54 18.20
C LEU A 147 -6.52 0.94 18.10
N ASP A 148 -6.53 1.53 16.90
CA ASP A 148 -7.02 2.90 16.69
C ASP A 148 -8.55 3.00 16.87
N GLN A 149 -9.31 1.99 16.45
CA GLN A 149 -10.75 1.91 16.70
C GLN A 149 -11.03 1.82 18.21
N LEU A 150 -10.29 0.98 18.94
CA LEU A 150 -10.37 0.88 20.40
C LEU A 150 -9.99 2.19 21.11
N ALA A 151 -8.91 2.85 20.66
CA ALA A 151 -8.51 4.16 21.18
C ALA A 151 -9.63 5.20 21.00
N SER A 152 -10.29 5.20 19.83
CA SER A 152 -11.40 6.09 19.53
C SER A 152 -12.65 5.79 20.37
N ALA A 153 -12.98 4.50 20.55
CA ALA A 153 -14.10 4.07 21.36
C ALA A 153 -13.92 4.46 22.85
N THR A 154 -12.72 4.24 23.40
CA THR A 154 -12.38 4.58 24.80
C THR A 154 -12.21 6.07 25.05
N ALA A 155 -11.89 6.86 24.04
CA ALA A 155 -11.82 8.32 24.17
C ALA A 155 -13.20 8.95 24.42
N ASN A 156 -14.25 8.36 23.86
CA ASN A 156 -15.63 8.86 24.00
C ASN A 156 -16.30 8.44 25.30
N SER A 157 -15.80 7.42 25.99
CA SER A 157 -16.27 7.01 27.32
C SER A 157 -15.62 7.85 28.41
N SER A 158 -16.01 9.13 28.52
CA SER A 158 -15.75 9.93 29.72
C SER A 158 -16.95 9.85 30.66
N ASP A 159 -16.76 9.27 31.84
CA ASP A 159 -17.85 8.99 32.79
C ASP A 159 -18.10 10.17 33.76
N PRO A 160 -19.34 10.42 34.23
CA PRO A 160 -19.66 11.49 35.17
C PRO A 160 -19.03 11.26 36.55
N THR A 161 -18.31 12.27 37.05
CA THR A 161 -17.48 12.28 38.26
C THR A 161 -18.24 12.29 39.60
N ILE A 162 -19.41 11.65 39.71
CA ILE A 162 -20.16 11.60 40.97
C ILE A 162 -20.24 10.15 41.49
N GLY A 163 -19.18 9.75 42.20
CA GLY A 163 -19.26 8.77 43.28
C GLY A 163 -18.94 7.29 42.96
N ALA A 164 -17.77 7.00 42.37
CA ALA A 164 -17.16 5.67 42.44
C ALA A 164 -15.67 5.75 42.08
N ASP A 165 -14.89 4.76 42.51
CA ASP A 165 -13.50 4.49 42.12
C ASP A 165 -13.36 4.57 40.59
N SER A 166 -12.81 5.67 40.06
CA SER A 166 -12.86 5.97 38.63
C SER A 166 -11.71 5.26 37.91
N VAL A 167 -12.04 4.38 36.97
CA VAL A 167 -11.06 3.82 36.03
C VAL A 167 -10.61 4.94 35.08
N ASP A 168 -9.30 5.20 35.03
CA ASP A 168 -8.73 6.24 34.15
C ASP A 168 -8.77 5.79 32.67
N HIS A 169 -9.89 6.00 32.00
CA HIS A 169 -10.07 5.65 30.59
C HIS A 169 -9.22 6.52 29.64
N ARG A 170 -8.72 7.67 30.09
CA ARG A 170 -7.88 8.57 29.29
C ARG A 170 -6.48 8.00 29.08
N SER A 171 -5.91 7.35 30.09
CA SER A 171 -4.63 6.64 29.96
C SER A 171 -4.77 5.44 29.00
N LYS A 172 -5.87 4.68 29.11
CA LYS A 172 -6.16 3.52 28.25
C LYS A 172 -6.26 3.87 26.75
N SER A 173 -6.95 4.97 26.41
CA SER A 173 -7.02 5.45 25.03
C SER A 173 -5.63 5.82 24.46
N GLN A 174 -4.78 6.45 25.28
CA GLN A 174 -3.41 6.80 24.88
C GLN A 174 -2.52 5.57 24.68
N GLU A 175 -2.68 4.54 25.52
CA GLU A 175 -1.94 3.28 25.39
C GLU A 175 -2.30 2.54 24.10
N TYR A 176 -3.58 2.45 23.75
CA TYR A 176 -4.01 1.86 22.48
C TYR A 176 -3.46 2.63 21.27
N ALA A 177 -3.53 3.96 21.30
CA ALA A 177 -2.95 4.78 20.23
C ALA A 177 -1.42 4.63 20.12
N ALA A 178 -0.72 4.48 21.25
CA ALA A 178 0.73 4.24 21.25
C ALA A 178 1.08 2.88 20.65
N ARG A 179 0.35 1.82 21.02
CA ARG A 179 0.51 0.47 20.44
C ARG A 179 0.20 0.46 18.95
N ALA A 180 -0.88 1.12 18.53
CA ALA A 180 -1.23 1.23 17.11
C ALA A 180 -0.08 1.84 16.29
N ARG A 181 0.50 2.95 16.76
CA ARG A 181 1.68 3.56 16.12
C ARG A 181 2.87 2.62 16.07
N ALA A 182 3.15 1.87 17.14
CA ALA A 182 4.26 0.91 17.15
C ALA A 182 4.09 -0.19 16.10
N HIS A 183 2.88 -0.74 15.97
CA HIS A 183 2.57 -1.77 14.96
C HIS A 183 2.62 -1.22 13.52
N ARG A 184 2.15 0.02 13.27
CA ARG A 184 2.33 0.66 11.96
C ARG A 184 3.79 0.86 11.62
N ASN A 185 4.57 1.37 12.56
CA ASN A 185 6.01 1.55 12.37
C ASN A 185 6.71 0.22 12.09
N ARG A 186 6.28 -0.87 12.73
CA ARG A 186 6.80 -2.21 12.43
C ARG A 186 6.56 -2.59 10.96
N TYR A 187 5.34 -2.42 10.45
CA TYR A 187 5.03 -2.65 9.04
C TYR A 187 5.91 -1.81 8.10
N LEU A 188 5.97 -0.50 8.35
CA LEU A 188 6.74 0.45 7.54
C LEU A 188 8.23 0.10 7.54
N ASN A 189 8.80 -0.17 8.72
CA ASN A 189 10.21 -0.52 8.88
C ASN A 189 10.58 -1.81 8.16
N THR A 190 9.73 -2.85 8.22
CA THR A 190 10.01 -4.13 7.54
C THR A 190 10.09 -3.96 6.02
N PHE A 191 9.29 -3.07 5.45
CA PHE A 191 9.27 -2.84 4.01
C PHE A 191 10.15 -1.67 3.55
N GLY A 192 10.85 -1.01 4.48
CA GLY A 192 11.66 0.17 4.19
C GLY A 192 10.83 1.37 3.72
N LEU A 193 9.55 1.38 4.05
CA LEU A 193 8.62 2.43 3.69
C LEU A 193 8.74 3.55 4.71
N THR A 194 8.63 4.79 4.24
CA THR A 194 8.41 5.92 5.13
C THR A 194 6.93 6.23 5.16
N GLU A 195 6.41 6.61 6.33
CA GLU A 195 5.06 7.17 6.40
C GLU A 195 5.00 8.35 5.44
N ARG A 196 3.94 8.44 4.61
CA ARG A 196 3.70 9.59 3.75
C ARG A 196 3.49 10.81 4.63
N LYS A 197 4.59 11.47 4.99
CA LYS A 197 4.56 12.77 5.64
C LYS A 197 4.03 13.75 4.61
N ASN A 198 3.01 14.51 4.99
CA ASN A 198 2.69 15.74 4.29
C ASN A 198 3.92 16.64 4.44
N VAL A 199 4.83 16.58 3.47
CA VAL A 199 5.97 17.49 3.42
C VAL A 199 5.35 18.87 3.23
N ALA A 200 5.49 19.73 4.23
CA ALA A 200 5.08 21.12 4.08
C ALA A 200 5.83 21.69 2.88
N HIS A 201 5.11 22.02 1.80
CA HIS A 201 5.66 22.67 0.61
C HIS A 201 5.90 24.17 0.85
N GLY A 202 6.41 24.51 2.03
CA GLY A 202 6.78 25.86 2.43
C GLY A 202 8.15 25.81 3.09
N VAL A 203 9.17 26.28 2.37
CA VAL A 203 10.47 26.58 2.96
C VAL A 203 10.43 28.06 3.31
N VAL A 204 10.60 28.39 4.59
CA VAL A 204 10.95 29.76 4.98
C VAL A 204 12.41 29.95 4.57
N VAL A 205 12.60 30.56 3.40
CA VAL A 205 13.92 30.98 2.95
C VAL A 205 14.21 32.30 3.65
N ASP A 206 15.22 32.30 4.50
CA ASP A 206 15.82 33.53 4.99
C ASP A 206 16.51 34.23 3.80
N LEU A 207 15.99 35.39 3.43
CA LEU A 207 16.48 36.20 2.31
C LEU A 207 17.62 37.14 2.73
N ASP A 208 18.17 36.99 3.95
CA ASP A 208 19.37 37.67 4.43
C ASP A 208 20.63 37.12 3.73
N LEU A 209 20.64 37.19 2.40
CA LEU A 209 21.76 36.87 1.54
C LEU A 209 22.67 38.08 1.43
N THR A 210 23.93 37.88 1.84
CA THR A 210 24.99 38.85 1.58
C THR A 210 25.18 39.05 0.07
N ASP A 211 25.45 40.28 -0.34
CA ASP A 211 25.83 40.60 -1.71
C ASP A 211 27.20 39.98 -2.06
N SER A 212 27.60 40.06 -3.33
CA SER A 212 28.90 39.56 -3.79
C SER A 212 30.11 40.27 -3.16
N ARG A 213 29.89 41.24 -2.26
CA ARG A 213 30.88 41.98 -1.48
C ARG A 213 30.65 41.85 0.04
N GLY A 214 29.79 40.92 0.49
CA GLY A 214 29.53 40.64 1.91
C GLY A 214 28.60 41.62 2.63
N ARG A 215 27.77 42.41 1.93
CA ARG A 215 26.87 43.43 2.50
C ARG A 215 25.40 43.06 2.37
N ASP A 216 24.53 43.56 3.24
CA ASP A 216 23.09 43.33 3.15
C ASP A 216 22.49 43.91 1.86
N ARG A 217 21.67 43.10 1.18
CA ARG A 217 21.16 43.41 -0.17
C ARG A 217 19.98 44.36 -0.21
N LEU A 218 19.20 44.50 0.87
CA LEU A 218 17.96 45.28 0.83
C LEU A 218 17.78 46.08 2.13
N THR A 219 18.26 47.33 2.08
CA THR A 219 17.88 48.46 2.96
C THR A 219 17.75 48.15 4.45
N HIS A 220 18.85 48.19 5.19
CA HIS A 220 19.08 49.02 6.38
C HIS A 220 20.49 48.72 6.93
N PRO A 221 21.44 49.66 6.93
CA PRO A 221 22.69 49.45 7.65
C PRO A 221 22.35 49.38 9.14
N GLY A 222 22.61 48.22 9.75
CA GLY A 222 22.46 47.97 11.18
C GLY A 222 23.20 49.03 12.00
N ARG A 223 22.47 50.08 12.36
CA ARG A 223 22.82 50.99 13.45
C ARG A 223 21.82 50.68 14.55
N TYR A 224 22.35 50.41 15.74
CA TYR A 224 21.69 49.93 16.96
C TYR A 224 21.60 48.40 17.09
N ARG A 225 22.77 47.79 17.30
CA ARG A 225 22.95 46.89 18.44
C ARG A 225 23.50 47.70 19.60
#